data_AF-A0A8V1ALR9-F1
#
_entry.id   AF-A0A8V1ALR9-F1
#
_cell.length_a   1.000
_cell.length_b   1.000
_cell.length_c   1.000
_cell.angle_alpha   90.00
_cell.angle_beta   90.00
_cell.angle_gamma   90.00
#
_symmetry.space_group_name_H-M   'P 1'
#
loop_
_entity.id
_entity.type
_entity.pdbx_description
1 polymer ?
#
loop_
_entity_poly.entity_id
_entity_poly.type
_entity_poly.pdbx_seq_one_letter_code
_entity_poly.pdbx_strand_id
1 'polypeptide(L)'
;MDAPARPWPPSVCGYAEQRGVFRLLQNMLEELLIHKPEDPIEFMIEHLKQYNDDAPRICILGPPASGKTTMAIRLCKHLDAIRISQETLLSKETLALTKEAKAYKERKQKIPNALWANLIRERLSSVDCIKQGWILEGFPENQEQARLLQSAGIIPRHVVVLYAADTTLIERNSGKRLDPLTEEVYHTTFDWPNDVQIQQRLVKPDLSEEEMSKQLLEYHRNFPGVFQIYQKILRSINADQPCVDVISQALTYVQTQHRSAAPFTPRILFCGPPGSGKSLQAALIAQKYSVVNICCGQLLKEAVADKTKLGELVKPYIDNGYPVPDNTVMKILEKRLNAPDCMTRGWVLRGFPRDIEQAERLQKACIIPNRKGVSVPKSWKQSVGLTNPPDGQTVEERRGCSDYLPEFLLRTNHKTIRNGLKFGLFQEVYFYLQQEGDLHPLALAL
;
A
#
# COMPACT_ATOMS: atom_id res chain seq x y z
N MET A 1 -32.55 -11.51 -17.36
CA MET A 1 -32.15 -12.80 -17.94
C MET A 1 -30.63 -12.82 -17.93
N ASP A 2 -30.06 -13.15 -16.76
CA ASP A 2 -28.62 -13.18 -16.55
C ASP A 2 -28.11 -14.53 -17.06
N ALA A 3 -27.59 -14.54 -18.29
CA ALA A 3 -26.80 -15.66 -18.75
C ALA A 3 -25.61 -15.80 -17.77
N PRO A 4 -25.37 -16.98 -17.16
CA PRO A 4 -24.20 -17.17 -16.34
C PRO A 4 -23.00 -17.04 -17.27
N ALA A 5 -22.25 -15.94 -17.15
CA ALA A 5 -20.97 -15.76 -17.80
C ALA A 5 -20.20 -17.08 -17.63
N ARG A 6 -19.81 -17.73 -18.72
CA ARG A 6 -19.12 -19.03 -18.68
C ARG A 6 -17.99 -18.92 -17.66
N PRO A 7 -18.04 -19.67 -16.53
CA PRO A 7 -16.98 -19.59 -15.55
C PRO A 7 -15.71 -20.10 -16.22
N TRP A 8 -14.68 -19.25 -16.23
CA TRP A 8 -13.38 -19.62 -16.75
C TRP A 8 -12.86 -20.86 -16.00
N PRO A 9 -12.14 -21.77 -16.67
CA PRO A 9 -11.52 -22.89 -15.98
C PRO A 9 -10.65 -22.38 -14.81
N PRO A 10 -10.65 -23.06 -13.64
CA PRO A 10 -9.89 -22.63 -12.46
C PRO A 10 -8.40 -22.37 -12.74
N SER A 11 -7.83 -23.17 -13.64
CA SER A 11 -6.44 -23.05 -14.10
C SER A 11 -6.16 -21.73 -14.82
N VAL A 12 -7.13 -21.18 -15.55
CA VAL A 12 -6.99 -19.93 -16.30
C VAL A 12 -7.03 -18.73 -15.36
N CYS A 13 -7.90 -18.75 -14.33
CA CYS A 13 -7.92 -17.71 -13.30
C CYS A 13 -6.57 -17.66 -12.54
N GLY A 14 -6.04 -18.82 -12.15
CA GLY A 14 -4.74 -18.90 -11.47
C GLY A 14 -3.58 -18.35 -12.31
N TYR A 15 -3.54 -18.66 -13.61
CA TYR A 15 -2.55 -18.11 -14.53
C TYR A 15 -2.69 -16.59 -14.69
N ALA A 16 -3.91 -16.10 -14.92
CA ALA A 16 -4.17 -14.68 -15.15
C ALA A 16 -3.85 -13.83 -13.92
N GLU A 17 -4.11 -14.31 -12.71
CA GLU A 17 -3.71 -13.65 -11.47
C GLU A 17 -2.19 -13.68 -11.25
N GLN A 18 -1.54 -14.84 -11.42
CA GLN A 18 -0.10 -14.98 -11.22
C GLN A 18 0.71 -14.09 -12.17
N ARG A 19 0.22 -13.91 -13.40
CA ARG A 19 0.86 -13.09 -14.43
C ARG A 19 0.32 -11.66 -14.47
N GLY A 20 -0.60 -11.28 -13.57
CA GLY A 20 -1.17 -9.94 -13.51
C GLY A 20 -1.94 -9.53 -14.76
N VAL A 21 -2.45 -10.48 -15.55
CA VAL A 21 -3.02 -10.25 -16.90
C VAL A 21 -4.21 -9.31 -16.86
N PHE A 22 -5.10 -9.45 -15.86
CA PHE A 22 -6.26 -8.57 -15.74
C PHE A 22 -5.86 -7.12 -15.46
N ARG A 23 -4.78 -6.93 -14.68
CA ARG A 23 -4.26 -5.60 -14.38
C ARG A 23 -3.61 -4.97 -15.62
N LEU A 24 -2.83 -5.76 -16.34
CA LEU A 24 -2.25 -5.36 -17.61
C LEU A 24 -3.34 -4.91 -18.59
N LEU A 25 -4.39 -5.71 -18.75
CA LEU A 25 -5.52 -5.39 -19.62
C LEU A 25 -6.24 -4.11 -19.18
N GLN A 26 -6.47 -3.95 -17.88
CA GLN A 26 -7.13 -2.76 -17.35
C GLN A 26 -6.28 -1.50 -17.58
N ASN A 27 -4.98 -1.55 -17.28
CA ASN A 27 -4.08 -0.41 -17.50
C ASN A 27 -4.00 -0.06 -18.99
N MET A 28 -3.83 -1.05 -19.88
CA MET A 28 -3.80 -0.80 -21.32
C MET A 28 -5.10 -0.14 -21.81
N LEU A 29 -6.25 -0.60 -21.32
CA LEU A 29 -7.54 -0.02 -21.68
C LEU A 29 -7.68 1.42 -21.15
N GLU A 30 -7.27 1.68 -19.90
CA GLU A 30 -7.27 3.01 -19.31
C GLU A 30 -6.42 3.98 -20.14
N GLU A 31 -5.20 3.59 -20.50
CA GLU A 31 -4.28 4.44 -21.27
C GLU A 31 -4.78 4.68 -22.70
N LEU A 32 -5.37 3.66 -23.35
CA LEU A 32 -5.99 3.80 -24.68
C LEU A 32 -7.15 4.80 -24.65
N LEU A 33 -7.99 4.75 -23.60
CA LEU A 33 -9.12 5.68 -23.43
C LEU A 33 -8.67 7.11 -23.11
N ILE A 34 -7.54 7.27 -22.41
CA ILE A 34 -6.95 8.56 -22.09
C ILE A 34 -6.37 9.21 -23.35
N HIS A 35 -5.55 8.47 -24.11
CA HIS A 35 -4.78 9.01 -25.22
C HIS A 35 -5.53 9.03 -26.57
N LYS A 36 -6.53 8.15 -26.75
CA LYS A 36 -7.34 8.03 -27.98
C LYS A 36 -6.50 8.08 -29.27
N PRO A 37 -5.51 7.18 -29.42
CA PRO A 37 -4.64 7.14 -30.61
C PRO A 37 -5.42 6.77 -31.87
N GLU A 38 -4.89 7.14 -33.05
CA GLU A 38 -5.46 6.77 -34.35
C GLU A 38 -5.38 5.25 -34.61
N ASP A 39 -4.23 4.63 -34.30
CA ASP A 39 -4.07 3.18 -34.28
C ASP A 39 -4.01 2.65 -32.82
N PRO A 40 -5.09 2.02 -32.33
CA PRO A 40 -5.14 1.50 -30.97
C PRO A 40 -4.20 0.28 -30.76
N ILE A 41 -3.96 -0.53 -31.78
CA ILE A 41 -3.19 -1.78 -31.63
C ILE A 41 -1.70 -1.48 -31.53
N GLU A 42 -1.20 -0.63 -32.42
CA GLU A 42 0.21 -0.20 -32.39
C GLU A 42 0.53 0.49 -31.06
N PHE A 43 -0.34 1.39 -30.60
CA PHE A 43 -0.22 2.05 -29.31
C PHE A 43 -0.14 1.06 -28.13
N MET A 44 -0.99 0.03 -28.11
CA MET A 44 -0.93 -1.01 -27.06
C MET A 44 0.39 -1.77 -27.09
N ILE A 45 0.94 -2.07 -28.27
CA ILE A 45 2.23 -2.77 -28.41
C ILE A 45 3.37 -1.89 -27.89
N GLU A 46 3.37 -0.59 -28.21
CA GLU A 46 4.34 0.36 -27.67
C GLU A 46 4.20 0.53 -26.17
N HIS A 47 2.96 0.61 -25.66
CA HIS A 47 2.67 0.68 -24.23
C HIS A 47 3.32 -0.49 -23.48
N LEU A 48 3.08 -1.72 -23.97
CA LEU A 48 3.64 -2.94 -23.40
C LEU A 48 5.18 -3.00 -23.45
N LYS A 49 5.82 -2.33 -24.41
CA LYS A 49 7.28 -2.29 -24.54
C LYS A 49 7.94 -1.25 -23.66
N GLN A 50 7.26 -0.11 -23.44
CA GLN A 50 7.89 1.07 -22.85
C GLN A 50 7.46 1.34 -21.40
N TYR A 51 6.24 0.95 -21.01
CA TYR A 51 5.65 1.38 -19.75
C TYR A 51 5.83 0.32 -18.66
N ASN A 52 6.26 0.80 -17.50
CA ASN A 52 6.24 -0.01 -16.29
C ASN A 52 4.88 0.16 -15.61
N ASP A 53 3.99 -0.80 -15.83
CA ASP A 53 2.66 -0.84 -15.22
C ASP A 53 2.69 -0.89 -13.67
N ASP A 54 3.84 -1.21 -13.07
CA ASP A 54 4.08 -1.20 -11.63
C ASP A 54 4.66 0.12 -11.11
N ALA A 55 4.95 1.09 -12.00
CA ALA A 55 5.45 2.39 -11.60
C ALA A 55 4.48 3.09 -10.63
N PRO A 56 4.97 3.59 -9.47
CA PRO A 56 4.15 4.32 -8.51
C PRO A 56 3.67 5.65 -9.11
N ARG A 57 2.38 5.95 -8.93
CA ARG A 57 1.76 7.24 -9.29
C ARG A 57 1.07 7.79 -8.05
N ILE A 58 1.74 8.64 -7.30
CA ILE A 58 1.33 9.01 -5.94
C ILE A 58 1.18 10.52 -5.83
N CYS A 59 0.13 10.98 -5.16
CA CYS A 59 0.04 12.36 -4.69
C CYS A 59 0.16 12.42 -3.17
N ILE A 60 0.96 13.35 -2.65
CA ILE A 60 1.07 13.64 -1.23
C ILE A 60 0.51 15.02 -0.96
N LEU A 61 -0.57 15.07 -0.19
CA LEU A 61 -1.30 16.28 0.17
C LEU A 61 -1.30 16.47 1.69
N GLY A 62 -1.68 17.66 2.13
CA GLY A 62 -1.77 18.01 3.55
C GLY A 62 -1.54 19.50 3.79
N PRO A 63 -1.80 19.99 5.00
CA PRO A 63 -1.60 21.39 5.36
C PRO A 63 -0.09 21.75 5.40
N PRO A 64 0.29 23.04 5.30
CA PRO A 64 1.67 23.47 5.46
C PRO A 64 2.27 22.95 6.79
N ALA A 65 3.59 22.71 6.80
CA ALA A 65 4.33 22.15 7.95
C ALA A 65 3.94 20.72 8.40
N SER A 66 3.05 20.00 7.69
CA SER A 66 2.67 18.62 8.06
C SER A 66 3.74 17.55 7.80
N GLY A 67 4.86 17.88 7.15
CA GLY A 67 5.92 16.93 6.79
C GLY A 67 5.78 16.32 5.39
N LYS A 68 5.00 16.93 4.49
CA LYS A 68 4.84 16.47 3.08
C LYS A 68 6.18 16.23 2.38
N THR A 69 7.09 17.19 2.48
CA THR A 69 8.41 17.14 1.84
C THR A 69 9.26 16.00 2.38
N THR A 70 9.34 15.87 3.71
CA THR A 70 10.04 14.77 4.38
C THR A 70 9.48 13.41 3.94
N MET A 71 8.15 13.28 3.86
CA MET A 71 7.51 12.06 3.42
C MET A 71 7.76 11.79 1.93
N ALA A 72 7.66 12.80 1.06
CA ALA A 72 7.92 12.68 -0.37
C ALA A 72 9.35 12.21 -0.64
N ILE A 73 10.35 12.85 -0.02
CA ILE A 73 11.76 12.47 -0.15
C ILE A 73 11.98 11.02 0.32
N ARG A 74 11.41 10.64 1.46
CA ARG A 74 11.59 9.29 2.00
C ARG A 74 10.92 8.23 1.12
N LEU A 75 9.69 8.49 0.66
CA LEU A 75 8.97 7.58 -0.24
C LEU A 75 9.68 7.45 -1.59
N CYS A 76 10.21 8.53 -2.15
CA CYS A 76 11.05 8.51 -3.36
C CYS A 76 12.27 7.61 -3.17
N LYS A 77 13.00 7.76 -2.05
CA LYS A 77 14.17 6.91 -1.72
C LYS A 77 13.79 5.42 -1.61
N HIS A 78 12.62 5.09 -1.07
CA HIS A 78 12.17 3.70 -0.92
C HIS A 78 11.64 3.07 -2.21
N LEU A 79 10.88 3.83 -2.99
CA LEU A 79 10.18 3.36 -4.19
C LEU A 79 10.99 3.55 -5.48
N ASP A 80 12.16 4.20 -5.40
CA ASP A 80 12.95 4.63 -6.55
C ASP A 80 12.13 5.48 -7.53
N ALA A 81 11.31 6.38 -6.98
CA ALA A 81 10.35 7.20 -7.73
C ALA A 81 10.78 8.68 -7.76
N ILE A 82 10.30 9.41 -8.75
CA ILE A 82 10.73 10.79 -8.99
C ILE A 82 9.86 11.77 -8.21
N ARG A 83 10.50 12.63 -7.41
CA ARG A 83 9.81 13.74 -6.71
C ARG A 83 9.49 14.86 -7.69
N ILE A 84 8.25 15.28 -7.72
CA ILE A 84 7.78 16.44 -8.48
C ILE A 84 7.09 17.39 -7.50
N SER A 85 7.73 18.50 -7.21
CA SER A 85 7.13 19.61 -6.47
C SER A 85 6.99 20.83 -7.38
N GLN A 86 6.13 21.78 -6.99
CA GLN A 86 6.01 23.07 -7.69
C GLN A 86 7.36 23.80 -7.78
N GLU A 87 8.20 23.71 -6.75
CA GLU A 87 9.53 24.32 -6.69
C GLU A 87 10.50 23.66 -7.68
N THR A 88 10.54 22.33 -7.71
CA THR A 88 11.39 21.55 -8.63
C THR A 88 10.98 21.75 -10.09
N LEU A 89 9.68 21.97 -10.35
CA LEU A 89 9.18 22.28 -11.70
C LEU A 89 9.64 23.67 -12.16
N LEU A 90 9.66 24.66 -11.26
CA LEU A 90 10.04 26.03 -11.57
C LEU A 90 11.56 26.22 -11.64
N SER A 91 12.36 25.40 -10.94
CA SER A 91 13.82 25.55 -10.96
C SER A 91 14.45 25.10 -12.29
N LYS A 92 13.84 24.17 -13.03
CA LYS A 92 14.35 23.66 -14.31
C LYS A 92 14.12 24.66 -15.45
N GLU A 93 15.20 25.23 -15.98
CA GLU A 93 15.21 26.27 -17.03
C GLU A 93 14.94 25.76 -18.46
N THR A 94 14.62 24.49 -18.63
CA THR A 94 14.64 23.83 -19.94
C THR A 94 13.44 24.12 -20.85
N LEU A 95 12.37 24.75 -20.37
CA LEU A 95 11.09 24.82 -21.11
C LEU A 95 10.56 26.25 -21.28
N ALA A 96 9.94 26.54 -22.44
CA ALA A 96 9.32 27.84 -22.71
C ALA A 96 8.21 28.16 -21.68
N LEU A 97 7.46 27.14 -21.26
CA LEU A 97 6.40 27.26 -20.25
C LEU A 97 6.94 27.60 -18.86
N THR A 98 8.15 27.16 -18.50
CA THR A 98 8.73 27.50 -17.19
C THR A 98 9.17 28.96 -17.13
N LYS A 99 9.58 29.56 -18.26
CA LYS A 99 9.86 31.00 -18.35
C LYS A 99 8.60 31.84 -18.15
N GLU A 100 7.49 31.43 -18.75
CA GLU A 100 6.20 32.09 -18.55
C GLU A 100 5.76 32.00 -17.08
N ALA A 101 5.83 30.81 -16.49
CA ALA A 101 5.48 30.62 -15.08
C ALA A 101 6.37 31.43 -14.12
N LYS A 102 7.67 31.54 -14.40
CA LYS A 102 8.60 32.40 -13.66
C LYS A 102 8.22 33.88 -13.76
N ALA A 103 7.81 34.35 -14.94
CA ALA A 103 7.37 35.74 -15.12
C ALA A 103 6.15 36.09 -14.25
N TYR A 104 5.20 35.17 -14.07
CA TYR A 104 4.09 35.36 -13.13
C TYR A 104 4.57 35.40 -11.67
N LYS A 105 5.53 34.56 -11.30
CA LYS A 105 6.12 34.53 -9.96
C LYS A 105 6.89 35.82 -9.63
N GLU A 106 7.66 36.35 -10.57
CA GLU A 106 8.36 37.63 -10.45
C GLU A 106 7.39 38.79 -10.26
N ARG A 107 6.22 38.72 -10.94
CA ARG A 107 5.13 39.68 -10.80
C ARG A 107 4.27 39.48 -9.54
N LYS A 108 4.60 38.50 -8.68
CA LYS A 108 3.81 38.08 -7.50
C LYS A 108 2.34 37.75 -7.83
N GLN A 109 2.07 37.30 -9.05
CA GLN A 109 0.73 36.90 -9.49
C GLN A 109 0.54 35.39 -9.32
N LYS A 110 -0.69 34.96 -9.06
CA LYS A 110 -1.04 33.53 -9.03
C LYS A 110 -0.88 32.94 -10.43
N ILE A 111 -0.14 31.85 -10.53
CA ILE A 111 0.05 31.11 -11.78
C ILE A 111 -1.28 30.47 -12.18
N PRO A 112 -1.75 30.62 -13.43
CA PRO A 112 -2.99 29.99 -13.89
C PRO A 112 -3.01 28.48 -13.73
N ASN A 113 -4.13 27.91 -13.28
CA ASN A 113 -4.28 26.47 -13.05
C ASN A 113 -4.01 25.63 -14.31
N ALA A 114 -4.37 26.15 -15.50
CA ALA A 114 -4.10 25.49 -16.77
C ALA A 114 -2.60 25.39 -17.10
N LEU A 115 -1.82 26.42 -16.74
CA LEU A 115 -0.37 26.42 -16.95
C LEU A 115 0.31 25.36 -16.07
N TRP A 116 -0.14 25.22 -14.82
CA TRP A 116 0.33 24.14 -13.94
C TRP A 116 0.05 22.75 -14.49
N ALA A 117 -1.17 22.50 -14.98
CA ALA A 117 -1.53 21.22 -15.56
C ALA A 117 -0.64 20.88 -16.77
N ASN A 118 -0.33 21.85 -17.63
CA ASN A 118 0.55 21.66 -18.78
C ASN A 118 2.00 21.36 -18.36
N LEU A 119 2.53 22.09 -17.39
CA LEU A 119 3.89 21.87 -16.86
C LEU A 119 4.05 20.48 -16.24
N ILE A 120 3.06 20.05 -15.44
CA ILE A 120 3.08 18.72 -14.83
C ILE A 120 2.97 17.66 -15.91
N ARG A 121 2.05 17.81 -16.87
CA ARG A 121 1.89 16.86 -17.99
C ARG A 121 3.20 16.65 -18.74
N GLU A 122 3.87 17.74 -19.13
CA GLU A 122 5.14 17.67 -19.85
C GLU A 122 6.24 17.01 -19.00
N ARG A 123 6.32 17.32 -17.71
CA ARG A 123 7.27 16.67 -16.80
C ARG A 123 6.99 15.18 -16.62
N LEU A 124 5.72 14.77 -16.66
CA LEU A 124 5.33 13.36 -16.52
C LEU A 124 5.55 12.55 -17.80
N SER A 125 5.58 13.19 -18.96
CA SER A 125 5.87 12.55 -20.25
C SER A 125 7.34 12.13 -20.44
N SER A 126 8.23 12.49 -19.52
CA SER A 126 9.64 12.12 -19.64
C SER A 126 9.89 10.66 -19.27
N VAL A 127 10.88 10.05 -19.93
CA VAL A 127 11.18 8.60 -19.85
C VAL A 127 11.49 8.12 -18.42
N ASP A 128 12.11 8.99 -17.62
CA ASP A 128 12.40 8.74 -16.21
C ASP A 128 11.10 8.55 -15.41
N CYS A 129 10.14 9.47 -15.53
CA CYS A 129 8.84 9.40 -14.84
C CYS A 129 7.99 8.22 -15.29
N ILE A 130 8.06 7.84 -16.57
CA ILE A 130 7.32 6.69 -17.11
C ILE A 130 7.85 5.36 -16.55
N LYS A 131 9.17 5.21 -16.41
CA LYS A 131 9.79 3.95 -15.97
C LYS A 131 9.82 3.78 -14.45
N GLN A 132 10.19 4.85 -13.74
CA GLN A 132 10.39 4.85 -12.29
C GLN A 132 9.14 5.27 -11.50
N GLY A 133 8.17 5.91 -12.17
CA GLY A 133 7.02 6.50 -11.51
C GLY A 133 7.32 7.86 -10.89
N TRP A 134 6.28 8.46 -10.31
CA TRP A 134 6.29 9.84 -9.85
C TRP A 134 5.52 10.01 -8.55
N ILE A 135 6.02 10.94 -7.73
CA ILE A 135 5.38 11.42 -6.51
C ILE A 135 5.16 12.92 -6.65
N LEU A 136 3.90 13.32 -6.72
CA LEU A 136 3.49 14.71 -6.80
C LEU A 136 3.30 15.27 -5.39
N GLU A 137 4.12 16.24 -5.02
CA GLU A 137 4.12 16.85 -3.69
C GLU A 137 3.32 18.15 -3.68
N GLY A 138 2.33 18.24 -2.79
CA GLY A 138 1.62 19.49 -2.51
C GLY A 138 0.68 19.96 -3.62
N PHE A 139 0.45 19.14 -4.66
CA PHE A 139 -0.47 19.44 -5.75
C PHE A 139 -1.39 18.23 -6.00
N PRO A 140 -2.68 18.42 -6.30
CA PRO A 140 -3.42 19.68 -6.42
C PRO A 140 -3.83 20.31 -5.07
N GLU A 141 -3.91 21.64 -5.03
CA GLU A 141 -4.34 22.40 -3.85
C GLU A 141 -5.86 22.64 -3.84
N ASN A 142 -6.45 22.78 -5.03
CA ASN A 142 -7.87 23.16 -5.20
C ASN A 142 -8.63 22.18 -6.10
N GLN A 143 -9.97 22.21 -5.99
CA GLN A 143 -10.86 21.36 -6.78
C GLN A 143 -10.64 21.52 -8.30
N GLU A 144 -10.45 22.75 -8.78
CA GLU A 144 -10.23 23.02 -10.20
C GLU A 144 -8.93 22.38 -10.73
N GLN A 145 -7.85 22.48 -9.96
CA GLN A 145 -6.56 21.87 -10.30
C GLN A 145 -6.68 20.35 -10.36
N ALA A 146 -7.40 19.74 -9.40
CA ALA A 146 -7.66 18.31 -9.40
C ALA A 146 -8.45 17.86 -10.64
N ARG A 147 -9.47 18.62 -11.05
CA ARG A 147 -10.22 18.34 -12.28
C ARG A 147 -9.37 18.49 -13.53
N LEU A 148 -8.50 19.50 -13.58
CA LEU A 148 -7.60 19.71 -14.72
C LEU A 148 -6.59 18.57 -14.86
N LEU A 149 -6.02 18.07 -13.77
CA LEU A 149 -5.17 16.88 -13.81
C LEU A 149 -5.90 15.67 -14.41
N GLN A 150 -7.12 15.41 -13.95
CA GLN A 150 -7.93 14.31 -14.48
C GLN A 150 -8.23 14.49 -15.98
N SER A 151 -8.59 15.71 -16.39
CA SER A 151 -8.84 16.02 -17.80
C SER A 151 -7.58 15.89 -18.68
N ALA A 152 -6.40 16.11 -18.09
CA ALA A 152 -5.11 15.95 -18.74
C ALA A 152 -4.63 14.48 -18.78
N GLY A 153 -5.42 13.53 -18.26
CA GLY A 153 -5.06 12.11 -18.18
C GLY A 153 -4.14 11.76 -17.00
N ILE A 154 -3.88 12.71 -16.10
CA ILE A 154 -2.99 12.51 -14.96
C ILE A 154 -3.82 12.00 -13.78
N ILE A 155 -3.84 10.68 -13.62
CA ILE A 155 -4.62 10.00 -12.59
C ILE A 155 -3.64 9.34 -11.61
N PRO A 156 -3.53 9.84 -10.36
CA PRO A 156 -2.75 9.15 -9.33
C PRO A 156 -3.44 7.84 -8.97
N ARG A 157 -2.65 6.81 -8.66
CA ARG A 157 -3.17 5.57 -8.09
C ARG A 157 -3.47 5.74 -6.61
N HIS A 158 -2.54 6.35 -5.87
CA HIS A 158 -2.68 6.56 -4.43
C HIS A 158 -2.57 8.04 -4.09
N VAL A 159 -3.46 8.51 -3.23
CA VAL A 159 -3.39 9.84 -2.64
C VAL A 159 -3.21 9.69 -1.13
N VAL A 160 -2.11 10.23 -0.60
CA VAL A 160 -1.83 10.24 0.84
C VAL A 160 -2.04 11.65 1.37
N VAL A 161 -2.87 11.80 2.39
CA VAL A 161 -3.12 13.09 3.04
C VAL A 161 -2.58 13.04 4.45
N LEU A 162 -1.68 13.96 4.77
CA LEU A 162 -1.23 14.20 6.13
C LEU A 162 -2.16 15.19 6.82
N TYR A 163 -2.57 14.89 8.05
CA TYR A 163 -3.33 15.83 8.88
C TYR A 163 -2.72 15.92 10.28
N ALA A 164 -2.76 17.11 10.88
CA ALA A 164 -2.39 17.38 12.28
C ALA A 164 -3.17 18.62 12.75
N ALA A 165 -3.19 18.87 14.05
CA ALA A 165 -3.82 20.06 14.60
C ALA A 165 -3.08 21.34 14.15
N ASP A 166 -3.82 22.40 13.86
CA ASP A 166 -3.26 23.67 13.38
C ASP A 166 -2.23 24.26 14.36
N THR A 167 -2.47 24.13 15.67
CA THR A 167 -1.52 24.54 16.71
C THR A 167 -0.18 23.81 16.60
N THR A 168 -0.22 22.49 16.42
CA THR A 168 0.97 21.65 16.23
C THR A 168 1.72 22.01 14.94
N LEU A 169 0.99 22.32 13.87
CA LEU A 169 1.57 22.75 12.60
C LEU A 169 2.26 24.11 12.74
N ILE A 170 1.68 25.00 13.56
CA ILE A 170 2.26 26.30 13.83
C ILE A 170 3.60 26.18 14.54
N GLU A 171 3.64 25.41 15.63
CA GLU A 171 4.85 25.14 16.38
C GLU A 171 5.94 24.46 15.51
N ARG A 172 5.54 23.51 14.67
CA ARG A 172 6.43 22.81 13.73
C ARG A 172 7.07 23.74 12.72
N ASN A 173 6.34 24.74 12.22
CA ASN A 173 6.90 25.69 11.27
C ASN A 173 8.00 26.54 11.92
N SER A 174 7.82 26.95 13.17
CA SER A 174 8.79 27.78 13.91
C SER A 174 10.14 27.08 14.10
N GLY A 175 10.13 25.77 14.36
CA GLY A 175 11.34 24.95 14.51
C GLY A 175 11.90 24.37 13.21
N LYS A 176 11.19 24.48 12.08
CA LYS A 176 11.62 23.95 10.77
C LYS A 176 12.90 24.62 10.29
N ARG A 177 13.82 23.83 9.74
CA ARG A 177 15.03 24.28 9.05
C ARG A 177 15.18 23.54 7.73
N LEU A 178 15.67 24.22 6.71
CA LEU A 178 15.87 23.68 5.38
C LEU A 178 17.35 23.74 5.02
N ASP A 179 17.86 22.63 4.48
CA ASP A 179 19.17 22.60 3.87
C ASP A 179 19.07 22.98 2.37
N PRO A 180 19.68 24.10 1.93
CA PRO A 180 19.59 24.56 0.55
C PRO A 180 20.23 23.61 -0.47
N LEU A 181 21.19 22.78 -0.05
CA LEU A 181 21.95 21.91 -0.96
C LEU A 181 21.29 20.55 -1.15
N THR A 182 20.77 19.97 -0.07
CA THR A 182 20.20 18.62 -0.07
C THR A 182 18.67 18.62 -0.15
N GLU A 183 18.04 19.78 0.04
CA GLU A 183 16.58 19.95 0.22
C GLU A 183 16.03 19.13 1.41
N GLU A 184 16.88 18.64 2.31
CA GLU A 184 16.46 17.92 3.50
C GLU A 184 15.88 18.91 4.54
N VAL A 185 14.83 18.44 5.22
CA VAL A 185 14.10 19.21 6.22
C VAL A 185 14.50 18.72 7.60
N TYR A 186 14.93 19.65 8.45
CA TYR A 186 15.30 19.40 9.84
C TYR A 186 14.39 20.17 10.80
N HIS A 187 14.43 19.81 12.08
CA HIS A 187 13.70 20.49 13.14
C HIS A 187 14.54 20.66 14.39
N THR A 188 14.50 21.84 14.99
CA THR A 188 15.32 22.19 16.16
C THR A 188 15.12 21.29 17.38
N THR A 189 13.93 20.71 17.57
CA THR A 189 13.61 19.92 18.77
C THR A 189 13.65 18.41 18.60
N PHE A 190 13.30 17.87 17.42
CA PHE A 190 13.10 16.42 17.25
C PHE A 190 13.88 15.80 16.10
N ASP A 191 14.53 16.62 15.25
CA ASP A 191 15.30 16.14 14.10
C ASP A 191 16.43 17.12 13.77
N TRP A 192 17.41 17.20 14.68
CA TRP A 192 18.56 18.10 14.54
C TRP A 192 19.78 17.32 14.05
N PRO A 193 20.48 17.79 12.99
CA PRO A 193 21.64 17.07 12.47
C PRO A 193 22.81 17.14 13.43
N ASN A 194 23.56 16.04 13.59
CA ASN A 194 24.78 16.02 14.41
C ASN A 194 25.97 16.73 13.74
N ASP A 195 25.96 16.85 12.41
CA ASP A 195 27.04 17.45 11.65
C ASP A 195 26.96 18.99 11.69
N VAL A 196 28.02 19.60 12.21
CA VAL A 196 28.16 21.06 12.39
C VAL A 196 28.14 21.79 11.05
N GLN A 197 28.65 21.20 9.97
CA GLN A 197 28.63 21.84 8.64
C GLN A 197 27.21 21.96 8.10
N ILE A 198 26.37 20.96 8.38
CA ILE A 198 24.95 21.00 8.01
C ILE A 198 24.24 22.05 8.85
N GLN A 199 24.47 22.08 10.16
CA GLN A 199 23.85 23.05 11.07
C GLN A 199 24.10 24.51 10.64
N GLN A 200 25.32 24.84 10.19
CA GLN A 200 25.68 26.20 9.78
C GLN A 200 25.00 26.66 8.48
N ARG A 201 24.63 25.73 7.58
CA ARG A 201 23.95 26.05 6.30
C ARG A 201 22.43 26.02 6.39
N LEU A 202 21.87 25.61 7.53
CA LEU A 202 20.42 25.53 7.71
C LEU A 202 19.77 26.92 7.71
N VAL A 203 18.75 27.07 6.87
CA VAL A 203 17.98 28.33 6.76
C VAL A 203 16.61 28.15 7.40
N LYS A 204 16.15 29.18 8.12
CA LYS A 204 14.78 29.23 8.65
C LYS A 204 13.82 29.52 7.48
N PRO A 205 12.68 28.83 7.37
CA PRO A 205 11.68 29.17 6.36
C PRO A 205 11.21 30.63 6.54
N ASP A 206 10.98 31.32 5.43
CA ASP A 206 10.54 32.73 5.38
C ASP A 206 9.08 32.94 5.86
N LEU A 207 8.40 31.89 6.31
CA LEU A 207 6.98 31.93 6.66
C LEU A 207 6.77 32.40 8.10
N SER A 208 6.16 33.57 8.26
CA SER A 208 5.68 34.06 9.55
C SER A 208 4.48 33.26 10.07
N GLU A 209 4.19 33.34 11.37
CA GLU A 209 3.04 32.68 11.99
C GLU A 209 1.70 33.17 11.41
N GLU A 210 1.61 34.47 11.09
CA GLU A 210 0.42 35.06 10.47
C GLU A 210 0.20 34.56 9.05
N GLU A 211 1.26 34.46 8.24
CA GLU A 211 1.18 33.94 6.86
C GLU A 211 0.82 32.47 6.86
N MET A 212 1.37 31.69 7.77
CA MET A 212 1.05 30.28 7.91
C MET A 212 -0.41 30.07 8.32
N SER A 213 -0.93 30.91 9.23
CA SER A 213 -2.35 30.89 9.61
C SER A 213 -3.24 31.17 8.39
N LYS A 214 -2.87 32.13 7.53
CA LYS A 214 -3.58 32.39 6.27
C LYS A 214 -3.53 31.19 5.31
N GLN A 215 -2.38 30.53 5.19
CA GLN A 215 -2.24 29.33 4.35
C GLN A 215 -3.04 28.15 4.87
N LEU A 216 -3.10 27.95 6.19
CA LEU A 216 -3.94 26.91 6.81
C LEU A 216 -5.42 27.17 6.51
N LEU A 217 -5.88 28.42 6.65
CA LEU A 217 -7.25 28.79 6.30
C LEU A 217 -7.57 28.56 4.81
N GLU A 218 -6.66 28.93 3.91
CA GLU A 218 -6.84 28.69 2.47
C GLU A 218 -6.88 27.18 2.16
N TYR A 219 -6.01 26.38 2.78
CA TYR A 219 -6.01 24.93 2.66
C TYR A 219 -7.34 24.32 3.12
N HIS A 220 -7.82 24.65 4.33
CA HIS A 220 -9.07 24.10 4.87
C HIS A 220 -10.30 24.48 4.05
N ARG A 221 -10.28 25.65 3.39
CA ARG A 221 -11.34 26.07 2.45
C ARG A 221 -11.36 25.24 1.18
N ASN A 222 -10.19 24.91 0.63
CA ASN A 222 -10.07 24.29 -0.69
C ASN A 222 -10.04 22.75 -0.64
N PHE A 223 -9.50 22.19 0.43
CA PHE A 223 -9.28 20.75 0.60
C PHE A 223 -10.56 19.90 0.50
N PRO A 224 -11.74 20.30 1.02
CA PRO A 224 -12.97 19.52 0.88
C PRO A 224 -13.30 19.18 -0.59
N GLY A 225 -13.05 20.11 -1.52
CA GLY A 225 -13.26 19.89 -2.94
C GLY A 225 -12.30 18.86 -3.55
N VAL A 226 -11.05 18.83 -3.08
CA VAL A 226 -10.05 17.83 -3.48
C VAL A 226 -10.36 16.46 -2.88
N PHE A 227 -10.79 16.43 -1.61
CA PHE A 227 -11.17 15.21 -0.91
C PHE A 227 -12.30 14.47 -1.62
N GLN A 228 -13.34 15.18 -2.07
CA GLN A 228 -14.46 14.59 -2.80
C GLN A 228 -14.03 13.92 -4.11
N ILE A 229 -13.07 14.51 -4.84
CA ILE A 229 -12.59 13.98 -6.12
C ILE A 229 -11.81 12.68 -5.91
N TYR A 230 -10.95 12.63 -4.90
CA TYR A 230 -10.04 11.50 -4.69
C TYR A 230 -10.50 10.52 -3.61
N GLN A 231 -11.70 10.66 -3.06
CA GLN A 231 -12.21 9.89 -1.91
C GLN A 231 -11.95 8.37 -1.99
N LYS A 232 -12.03 7.77 -3.18
CA LYS A 232 -11.82 6.32 -3.39
C LYS A 232 -10.37 5.85 -3.29
N ILE A 233 -9.44 6.74 -3.58
CA ILE A 233 -7.99 6.47 -3.65
C ILE A 233 -7.19 7.27 -2.62
N LEU A 234 -7.89 7.93 -1.70
CA LEU A 234 -7.32 8.80 -0.69
C LEU A 234 -7.24 8.10 0.66
N ARG A 235 -6.08 8.21 1.31
CA ARG A 235 -5.85 7.77 2.68
C ARG A 235 -5.32 8.92 3.53
N SER A 236 -6.05 9.23 4.60
CA SER A 236 -5.62 10.17 5.64
C SER A 236 -4.73 9.49 6.68
N ILE A 237 -3.62 10.12 7.02
CA ILE A 237 -2.63 9.66 8.00
C ILE A 237 -2.36 10.80 8.98
N ASN A 238 -2.41 10.48 10.29
CA ASN A 238 -2.08 11.45 11.33
C ASN A 238 -0.57 11.76 11.26
N ALA A 239 -0.22 13.03 11.17
CA ALA A 239 1.17 13.48 11.18
C ALA A 239 1.69 13.83 12.59
N ASP A 240 0.82 13.80 13.60
CA ASP A 240 1.17 13.98 15.02
C ASP A 240 1.62 12.66 15.67
N GLN A 241 2.52 11.96 14.98
CA GLN A 241 3.15 10.73 15.43
C GLN A 241 4.60 10.70 14.90
N PRO A 242 5.46 9.80 15.41
CA PRO A 242 6.83 9.69 14.94
C PRO A 242 6.92 9.48 13.42
N CYS A 243 7.91 10.09 12.78
CA CYS A 243 8.08 10.07 11.32
C CYS A 243 8.10 8.64 10.74
N VAL A 244 8.74 7.70 11.44
CA VAL A 244 8.83 6.28 11.06
C VAL A 244 7.43 5.64 10.97
N ASP A 245 6.54 5.94 11.91
CA ASP A 245 5.18 5.40 11.93
C ASP A 245 4.34 5.97 10.79
N VAL A 246 4.45 7.27 10.53
CA VAL A 246 3.78 7.93 9.38
C VAL A 246 4.23 7.29 8.07
N ILE A 247 5.54 7.13 7.89
CA ILE A 247 6.12 6.56 6.66
C ILE A 247 5.69 5.10 6.49
N SER A 248 5.71 4.29 7.57
CA SER A 248 5.30 2.88 7.47
C SER A 248 3.83 2.73 7.07
N GLN A 249 2.95 3.59 7.60
CA GLN A 249 1.53 3.62 7.22
C GLN A 249 1.35 4.05 5.76
N ALA A 250 2.09 5.06 5.31
CA ALA A 250 2.06 5.53 3.93
C ALA A 250 2.60 4.46 2.96
N LEU A 251 3.74 3.83 3.28
CA LEU A 251 4.33 2.74 2.48
C LEU A 251 3.38 1.56 2.39
N THR A 252 2.79 1.15 3.51
CA THR A 252 1.80 0.06 3.53
C THR A 252 0.65 0.38 2.60
N TYR A 253 0.12 1.60 2.66
CA TYR A 253 -0.97 2.02 1.79
C TYR A 253 -0.58 2.05 0.31
N VAL A 254 0.53 2.69 -0.03
CA VAL A 254 1.02 2.82 -1.40
C VAL A 254 1.36 1.47 -2.03
N GLN A 255 1.85 0.52 -1.22
CA GLN A 255 2.12 -0.83 -1.66
C GLN A 255 0.85 -1.67 -1.80
N THR A 256 -0.29 -1.24 -1.24
CA THR A 256 -1.54 -1.95 -1.46
C THR A 256 -1.96 -1.85 -2.93
N GLN A 257 -2.26 -3.00 -3.53
CA GLN A 257 -2.80 -3.05 -4.87
C GLN A 257 -4.29 -2.67 -4.85
N HIS A 258 -4.68 -1.70 -5.67
CA HIS A 258 -6.10 -1.38 -5.87
C HIS A 258 -6.82 -2.59 -6.46
N ARG A 259 -8.09 -2.78 -6.04
CA ARG A 259 -8.93 -3.84 -6.59
C ARG A 259 -9.11 -3.59 -8.09
N SER A 260 -8.65 -4.52 -8.92
CA SER A 260 -9.05 -4.55 -10.32
C SER A 260 -10.52 -4.99 -10.43
N ALA A 261 -11.18 -4.61 -11.53
CA ALA A 261 -12.53 -5.09 -11.84
C ALA A 261 -12.57 -6.58 -12.23
N ALA A 262 -11.46 -7.30 -12.09
CA ALA A 262 -11.41 -8.74 -12.28
C ALA A 262 -12.37 -9.43 -11.30
N PRO A 263 -12.99 -10.56 -11.68
CA PRO A 263 -13.76 -11.39 -10.76
C PRO A 263 -12.83 -11.89 -9.64
N PHE A 264 -12.75 -11.11 -8.57
CA PHE A 264 -11.84 -11.37 -7.46
C PHE A 264 -12.57 -12.22 -6.43
N THR A 265 -12.26 -13.51 -6.42
CA THR A 265 -12.68 -14.42 -5.35
C THR A 265 -11.70 -14.24 -4.18
N PRO A 266 -12.12 -13.69 -3.04
CA PRO A 266 -11.21 -13.44 -1.92
C PRO A 266 -10.65 -14.75 -1.36
N ARG A 267 -9.33 -14.90 -1.40
CA ARG A 267 -8.60 -16.05 -0.83
C ARG A 267 -7.71 -15.56 0.30
N ILE A 268 -8.10 -15.84 1.53
CA ILE A 268 -7.46 -15.27 2.73
C ILE A 268 -6.87 -16.39 3.56
N LEU A 269 -5.61 -16.25 3.97
CA LEU A 269 -4.95 -17.22 4.84
C LEU A 269 -4.64 -16.58 6.21
N PHE A 270 -5.10 -17.19 7.32
CA PHE A 270 -4.78 -16.73 8.67
C PHE A 270 -3.71 -17.59 9.36
N CYS A 271 -2.59 -16.97 9.71
CA CYS A 271 -1.47 -17.59 10.43
C CYS A 271 -1.16 -16.86 11.76
N GLY A 272 -0.61 -17.59 12.73
CA GLY A 272 -0.23 -17.04 14.04
C GLY A 272 -0.34 -18.05 15.19
N PRO A 273 0.10 -17.70 16.41
CA PRO A 273 0.15 -18.59 17.58
C PRO A 273 -1.24 -18.91 18.17
N PRO A 274 -1.46 -20.06 18.83
CA PRO A 274 -2.73 -20.38 19.48
C PRO A 274 -3.16 -19.25 20.43
N GLY A 275 -4.47 -18.98 20.52
CA GLY A 275 -5.01 -17.89 21.35
C GLY A 275 -4.95 -16.48 20.75
N SER A 276 -4.32 -16.26 19.60
CA SER A 276 -4.20 -14.92 19.02
C SER A 276 -5.51 -14.27 18.51
N GLY A 277 -6.60 -15.05 18.42
CA GLY A 277 -7.89 -14.58 17.90
C GLY A 277 -8.13 -14.82 16.40
N LYS A 278 -7.25 -15.56 15.70
CA LYS A 278 -7.45 -15.96 14.28
C LYS A 278 -8.83 -16.51 13.98
N SER A 279 -9.34 -17.37 14.86
CA SER A 279 -10.64 -18.02 14.70
C SER A 279 -11.78 -17.01 14.64
N LEU A 280 -11.74 -16.02 15.53
CA LEU A 280 -12.72 -14.95 15.61
C LEU A 280 -12.62 -14.03 14.39
N GLN A 281 -11.40 -13.61 14.03
CA GLN A 281 -11.16 -12.77 12.86
C GLN A 281 -11.63 -13.45 11.57
N ALA A 282 -11.32 -14.74 11.38
CA ALA A 282 -11.79 -15.51 10.24
C ALA A 282 -13.32 -15.61 10.18
N ALA A 283 -13.98 -15.83 11.33
CA ALA A 283 -15.44 -15.88 11.41
C ALA A 283 -16.09 -14.53 11.09
N LEU A 284 -15.58 -13.44 11.64
CA LEU A 284 -16.07 -12.08 11.38
C LEU A 284 -15.93 -11.70 9.90
N ILE A 285 -14.80 -12.05 9.27
CA ILE A 285 -14.56 -11.80 7.84
C ILE A 285 -15.47 -12.69 6.98
N ALA A 286 -15.62 -13.96 7.33
CA ALA A 286 -16.54 -14.89 6.66
C ALA A 286 -17.98 -14.35 6.66
N GLN A 287 -18.44 -13.85 7.80
CA GLN A 287 -19.76 -13.27 7.92
C GLN A 287 -19.88 -11.95 7.13
N LYS A 288 -18.93 -11.02 7.29
CA LYS A 288 -18.99 -9.69 6.68
C LYS A 288 -18.95 -9.75 5.15
N TYR A 289 -18.12 -10.62 4.59
CA TYR A 289 -17.90 -10.70 3.14
C TYR A 289 -18.55 -11.92 2.49
N SER A 290 -19.36 -12.68 3.24
CA SER A 290 -20.02 -13.91 2.77
C SER A 290 -19.05 -14.93 2.16
N VAL A 291 -17.82 -14.99 2.69
CA VAL A 291 -16.76 -15.90 2.22
C VAL A 291 -16.76 -17.19 3.02
N VAL A 292 -16.32 -18.30 2.43
CA VAL A 292 -16.36 -19.62 3.09
C VAL A 292 -15.27 -19.70 4.17
N ASN A 293 -15.64 -19.93 5.42
CA ASN A 293 -14.70 -20.18 6.50
C ASN A 293 -14.25 -21.64 6.50
N ILE A 294 -12.97 -21.90 6.23
CA ILE A 294 -12.39 -23.24 6.17
C ILE A 294 -11.39 -23.41 7.31
N CYS A 295 -11.71 -24.33 8.23
CA CYS A 295 -10.81 -24.76 9.29
C CYS A 295 -10.35 -26.18 9.01
N CYS A 296 -9.03 -26.39 8.81
CA CYS A 296 -8.51 -27.73 8.48
C CYS A 296 -8.86 -28.78 9.55
N GLY A 297 -8.79 -28.42 10.84
CA GLY A 297 -9.16 -29.36 11.90
C GLY A 297 -10.63 -29.76 11.90
N GLN A 298 -11.52 -28.85 11.48
CA GLN A 298 -12.96 -29.13 11.38
C GLN A 298 -13.25 -29.95 10.12
N LEU A 299 -12.63 -29.60 9.00
CA LEU A 299 -12.72 -30.30 7.72
C LEU A 299 -12.32 -31.78 7.84
N LEU A 300 -11.27 -32.09 8.62
CA LEU A 300 -10.86 -33.47 8.88
C LEU A 300 -11.92 -34.24 9.70
N LYS A 301 -12.52 -33.60 10.71
CA LYS A 301 -13.59 -34.20 11.52
C LYS A 301 -14.87 -34.44 10.70
N GLU A 302 -15.24 -33.50 9.85
CA GLU A 302 -16.35 -33.63 8.90
C GLU A 302 -16.12 -34.80 7.94
N ALA A 303 -14.90 -34.93 7.38
CA ALA A 303 -14.56 -36.03 6.48
C ALA A 303 -14.67 -37.42 7.15
N VAL A 304 -14.37 -37.52 8.46
CA VAL A 304 -14.55 -38.74 9.28
C VAL A 304 -16.03 -39.01 9.55
N ALA A 305 -16.81 -37.99 9.90
CA ALA A 305 -18.25 -38.11 10.14
C ALA A 305 -19.00 -38.59 8.89
N ASP A 306 -18.61 -38.07 7.72
CA ASP A 306 -19.17 -38.42 6.41
C ASP A 306 -18.69 -39.80 5.89
N LYS A 307 -17.83 -40.51 6.64
CA LYS A 307 -17.24 -41.81 6.28
C LYS A 307 -16.64 -41.82 4.86
N THR A 308 -15.98 -40.73 4.49
CA THR A 308 -15.30 -40.67 3.19
C THR A 308 -14.09 -41.60 3.16
N LYS A 309 -13.70 -42.08 1.97
CA LYS A 309 -12.48 -42.93 1.82
C LYS A 309 -11.23 -42.31 2.46
N LEU A 310 -11.08 -40.98 2.37
CA LEU A 310 -9.98 -40.26 3.02
C LEU A 310 -10.23 -40.09 4.52
N GLY A 311 -11.48 -39.90 4.96
CA GLY A 311 -11.86 -39.84 6.37
C GLY A 311 -11.58 -41.14 7.11
N GLU A 312 -11.84 -42.30 6.51
CA GLU A 312 -11.52 -43.60 7.11
C GLU A 312 -10.01 -43.76 7.35
N LEU A 313 -9.18 -43.28 6.42
CA LEU A 313 -7.72 -43.26 6.59
C LEU A 313 -7.26 -42.30 7.70
N VAL A 314 -8.01 -41.22 7.93
CA VAL A 314 -7.68 -40.17 8.92
C VAL A 314 -8.19 -40.52 10.32
N LYS A 315 -9.28 -41.28 10.41
CA LYS A 315 -9.93 -41.67 11.67
C LYS A 315 -8.96 -42.19 12.75
N PRO A 316 -8.06 -43.16 12.48
CA PRO A 316 -7.14 -43.64 13.52
C PRO A 316 -6.15 -42.58 13.99
N TYR A 317 -5.79 -41.61 13.16
CA TYR A 317 -4.90 -40.51 13.57
C TYR A 317 -5.62 -39.53 14.49
N ILE A 318 -6.89 -39.21 14.21
CA ILE A 318 -7.68 -38.31 15.06
C ILE A 318 -7.99 -38.95 16.40
N ASP A 319 -8.41 -40.22 16.41
CA ASP A 319 -8.81 -40.92 17.63
C ASP A 319 -7.62 -41.09 18.61
N ASN A 320 -6.41 -41.30 18.06
CA ASN A 320 -5.17 -41.42 18.83
C ASN A 320 -4.46 -40.07 19.09
N GLY A 321 -4.99 -38.95 18.59
CA GLY A 321 -4.38 -37.63 18.74
C GLY A 321 -3.07 -37.41 17.96
N TYR A 322 -2.76 -38.27 17.00
CA TYR A 322 -1.57 -38.15 16.15
C TYR A 322 -1.78 -37.11 15.03
N PRO A 323 -0.70 -36.42 14.58
CA PRO A 323 -0.77 -35.55 13.42
C PRO A 323 -1.08 -36.37 12.15
N VAL A 324 -2.05 -35.89 11.39
CA VAL A 324 -2.47 -36.52 10.12
C VAL A 324 -1.39 -36.25 9.06
N PRO A 325 -1.05 -37.25 8.21
CA PRO A 325 -0.10 -37.04 7.12
C PRO A 325 -0.50 -35.92 6.15
N ASP A 326 0.44 -35.03 5.83
CA ASP A 326 0.22 -33.84 5.00
C ASP A 326 -0.41 -34.14 3.64
N ASN A 327 0.01 -35.23 2.98
CA ASN A 327 -0.52 -35.62 1.67
C ASN A 327 -2.03 -35.91 1.74
N THR A 328 -2.50 -36.45 2.85
CA THR A 328 -3.93 -36.72 3.06
C THR A 328 -4.68 -35.42 3.35
N VAL A 329 -4.10 -34.54 4.17
CA VAL A 329 -4.67 -33.20 4.46
C VAL A 329 -4.82 -32.38 3.18
N MET A 330 -3.78 -32.35 2.33
CA MET A 330 -3.79 -31.64 1.05
C MET A 330 -4.91 -32.13 0.12
N LYS A 331 -5.09 -33.45 -0.03
CA LYS A 331 -6.17 -34.01 -0.88
C LYS A 331 -7.57 -33.60 -0.40
N ILE A 332 -7.81 -33.61 0.91
CA ILE A 332 -9.11 -33.21 1.47
C ILE A 332 -9.31 -31.70 1.30
N LEU A 333 -8.24 -30.92 1.51
CA LEU A 333 -8.25 -29.47 1.36
C LEU A 333 -8.49 -29.04 -0.09
N GLU A 334 -7.78 -29.62 -1.06
CA GLU A 334 -7.96 -29.38 -2.50
C GLU A 334 -9.40 -29.67 -2.93
N LYS A 335 -9.98 -30.79 -2.48
CA LYS A 335 -11.37 -31.14 -2.77
C LYS A 335 -12.35 -30.06 -2.27
N ARG A 336 -12.11 -29.51 -1.07
CA ARG A 336 -12.98 -28.47 -0.49
C ARG A 336 -12.79 -27.11 -1.13
N LEU A 337 -11.55 -26.75 -1.46
CA LEU A 337 -11.22 -25.46 -2.08
C LEU A 337 -11.73 -25.36 -3.52
N ASN A 338 -11.75 -26.48 -4.24
CA ASN A 338 -12.31 -26.57 -5.60
C ASN A 338 -13.84 -26.71 -5.64
N ALA A 339 -14.51 -26.68 -4.49
CA ALA A 339 -15.97 -26.70 -4.43
C ALA A 339 -16.55 -25.39 -5.03
N PRO A 340 -17.73 -25.43 -5.68
CA PRO A 340 -18.29 -24.30 -6.41
C PRO A 340 -18.56 -23.08 -5.52
N ASP A 341 -18.84 -23.30 -4.23
CA ASP A 341 -19.04 -22.23 -3.25
C ASP A 341 -17.75 -21.48 -2.92
N CYS A 342 -16.63 -22.18 -2.77
CA CYS A 342 -15.30 -21.61 -2.56
C CYS A 342 -14.79 -20.89 -3.81
N MET A 343 -15.09 -21.43 -4.99
CA MET A 343 -14.70 -20.86 -6.27
C MET A 343 -15.47 -19.60 -6.64
N THR A 344 -16.71 -19.43 -6.14
CA THR A 344 -17.54 -18.26 -6.47
C THR A 344 -17.48 -17.19 -5.39
N ARG A 345 -17.51 -17.58 -4.11
CA ARG A 345 -17.53 -16.64 -2.98
C ARG A 345 -16.15 -16.39 -2.37
N GLY A 346 -15.16 -17.21 -2.70
CA GLY A 346 -13.85 -17.18 -2.05
C GLY A 346 -13.86 -17.91 -0.69
N TRP A 347 -12.69 -17.96 -0.06
CA TRP A 347 -12.45 -18.74 1.14
C TRP A 347 -11.48 -18.05 2.11
N VAL A 348 -11.64 -18.37 3.39
CA VAL A 348 -10.72 -18.02 4.47
C VAL A 348 -10.19 -19.33 5.06
N LEU A 349 -8.89 -19.57 4.92
CA LEU A 349 -8.23 -20.78 5.42
C LEU A 349 -7.53 -20.50 6.76
N ARG A 350 -7.74 -21.39 7.72
CA ARG A 350 -7.06 -21.37 9.02
C ARG A 350 -6.64 -22.77 9.47
N GLY A 351 -5.53 -22.81 10.21
CA GLY A 351 -5.00 -24.03 10.83
C GLY A 351 -4.05 -24.84 9.95
N PHE A 352 -3.75 -24.34 8.74
CA PHE A 352 -2.81 -24.86 7.76
C PHE A 352 -2.41 -23.71 6.83
N PRO A 353 -1.14 -23.56 6.41
CA PRO A 353 0.03 -24.38 6.77
C PRO A 353 0.55 -24.02 8.18
N ARG A 354 1.20 -24.99 8.84
CA ARG A 354 1.85 -24.83 10.14
C ARG A 354 3.37 -24.80 10.04
N ASP A 355 3.91 -25.34 8.96
CA ASP A 355 5.34 -25.38 8.66
C ASP A 355 5.63 -24.94 7.22
N ILE A 356 6.92 -24.85 6.92
CA ILE A 356 7.47 -24.47 5.62
C ILE A 356 7.05 -25.45 4.53
N GLU A 357 7.12 -26.73 4.82
CA GLU A 357 6.91 -27.80 3.85
C GLU A 357 5.46 -27.86 3.37
N GLN A 358 4.50 -27.70 4.30
CA GLN A 358 3.07 -27.57 3.99
C GLN A 358 2.79 -26.32 3.15
N ALA A 359 3.49 -25.23 3.42
CA ALA A 359 3.30 -24.01 2.66
C ALA A 359 3.87 -24.10 1.23
N GLU A 360 5.00 -24.77 1.04
CA GLU A 360 5.51 -25.13 -0.30
C GLU A 360 4.53 -26.06 -1.05
N ARG A 361 3.90 -27.01 -0.34
CA ARG A 361 2.86 -27.89 -0.91
C ARG A 361 1.64 -27.10 -1.39
N LEU A 362 1.15 -26.13 -0.62
CA LEU A 362 0.07 -25.25 -1.05
C LEU A 362 0.42 -24.49 -2.33
N GLN A 363 1.65 -23.99 -2.41
CA GLN A 363 2.13 -23.27 -3.58
C GLN A 363 2.20 -24.17 -4.81
N LYS A 364 2.70 -25.41 -4.66
CA LYS A 364 2.74 -26.42 -5.72
C LYS A 364 1.34 -26.82 -6.20
N ALA A 365 0.37 -26.85 -5.29
CA ALA A 365 -1.04 -27.11 -5.60
C ALA A 365 -1.78 -25.91 -6.21
N CYS A 366 -1.08 -24.81 -6.52
CA CYS A 366 -1.64 -23.56 -7.05
C CYS A 366 -2.73 -22.92 -6.15
N ILE A 367 -2.72 -23.23 -4.84
CA ILE A 367 -3.60 -22.61 -3.85
C ILE A 367 -2.89 -21.37 -3.32
N ILE A 368 -3.00 -20.27 -4.06
CA ILE A 368 -2.31 -19.01 -3.72
C ILE A 368 -3.31 -18.08 -3.03
N PRO A 369 -3.12 -17.72 -1.74
CA PRO A 369 -3.96 -16.73 -1.10
C PRO A 369 -3.70 -15.34 -1.70
N ASN A 370 -4.78 -14.59 -1.93
CA ASN A 370 -4.71 -13.21 -2.38
C ASN A 370 -4.36 -12.25 -1.23
N ARG A 371 -4.59 -12.67 0.02
CA ARG A 371 -4.21 -11.93 1.23
C ARG A 371 -3.75 -12.90 2.33
N LYS A 372 -2.70 -12.52 3.06
CA LYS A 372 -2.20 -13.28 4.23
C LYS A 372 -2.39 -12.44 5.48
N GLY A 373 -3.11 -12.95 6.47
CA GLY A 373 -3.34 -12.30 7.75
C GLY A 373 -2.53 -12.91 8.87
N VAL A 374 -1.78 -12.09 9.60
CA VAL A 374 -1.07 -12.48 10.82
C VAL A 374 -1.80 -11.90 12.02
N SER A 375 -2.15 -12.76 12.98
CA SER A 375 -2.82 -12.36 14.21
C SER A 375 -1.88 -12.61 15.39
N VAL A 376 -1.50 -11.53 16.08
CA VAL A 376 -0.55 -11.52 17.20
C VAL A 376 -1.29 -11.07 18.47
N PRO A 377 -1.16 -11.75 19.62
CA PRO A 377 -1.80 -11.32 20.87
C PRO A 377 -1.40 -9.90 21.29
N LYS A 378 -2.30 -9.15 21.94
CA LYS A 378 -2.00 -7.78 22.43
C LYS A 378 -0.80 -7.74 23.39
N SER A 379 -0.62 -8.77 24.22
CA SER A 379 0.52 -8.89 25.15
C SER A 379 1.87 -9.05 24.45
N TRP A 380 1.89 -9.55 23.22
CA TRP A 380 3.11 -9.74 22.44
C TRP A 380 3.54 -8.46 21.69
N LYS A 381 2.67 -7.45 21.58
CA LYS A 381 3.03 -6.14 21.00
C LYS A 381 4.06 -5.38 21.85
N GLN A 382 4.13 -5.66 23.15
CA GLN A 382 5.08 -5.03 24.07
C GLN A 382 6.44 -5.75 24.11
N SER A 383 6.48 -7.05 23.79
CA SER A 383 7.70 -7.86 23.85
C SER A 383 8.43 -8.00 22.52
N VAL A 384 7.77 -7.72 21.39
CA VAL A 384 8.43 -7.60 20.08
C VAL A 384 8.87 -6.15 19.89
N GLY A 385 9.80 -5.71 20.74
CA GLY A 385 10.59 -4.52 20.48
C GLY A 385 11.47 -4.79 19.27
N LEU A 386 11.18 -4.12 18.14
CA LEU A 386 12.13 -3.95 17.04
C LEU A 386 13.24 -2.98 17.48
N THR A 387 13.95 -3.30 18.55
CA THR A 387 15.15 -2.62 19.01
C THR A 387 16.32 -3.58 18.84
N ASN A 388 17.36 -3.12 18.16
CA ASN A 388 18.60 -3.84 17.88
C ASN A 388 19.10 -4.63 19.10
N PRO A 389 19.71 -5.82 18.93
CA PRO A 389 20.35 -6.51 20.03
C PRO A 389 21.53 -5.65 20.54
N PRO A 390 21.67 -5.41 21.86
CA PRO A 390 22.92 -4.90 22.40
C PRO A 390 23.99 -6.00 22.33
N ASP A 391 25.21 -5.58 22.04
CA ASP A 391 26.36 -6.46 21.86
C ASP A 391 26.62 -7.39 23.05
N GLY A 392 26.87 -8.66 22.75
CA GLY A 392 27.54 -9.61 23.62
C GLY A 392 26.67 -10.31 24.66
N GLN A 393 25.98 -11.39 24.27
CA GLN A 393 25.71 -12.55 25.14
C GLN A 393 25.37 -13.80 24.31
N THR A 394 25.92 -14.94 24.73
CA THR A 394 25.88 -16.25 24.07
C THR A 394 24.50 -16.91 24.14
N VAL A 395 24.14 -17.56 23.04
CA VAL A 395 22.91 -18.32 22.82
C VAL A 395 23.00 -19.67 23.53
N GLU A 396 22.27 -19.85 24.63
CA GLU A 396 21.88 -21.18 25.09
C GLU A 396 20.56 -21.12 25.88
N GLU A 397 19.65 -22.03 25.53
CA GLU A 397 18.43 -22.43 26.25
C GLU A 397 17.22 -21.47 26.30
N ARG A 398 16.42 -21.44 25.22
CA ARG A 398 14.94 -21.61 25.27
C ARG A 398 14.43 -22.28 23.97
N ARG A 399 14.37 -23.61 23.95
CA ARG A 399 13.74 -24.36 22.85
C ARG A 399 12.23 -24.32 22.98
N GLY A 400 11.55 -23.60 22.09
CA GLY A 400 10.09 -23.61 21.98
C GLY A 400 9.59 -22.83 20.77
N CYS A 401 9.34 -23.52 19.65
CA CYS A 401 8.44 -23.18 18.53
C CYS A 401 8.40 -21.73 17.96
N SER A 402 9.42 -20.90 18.20
CA SER A 402 9.40 -19.46 17.87
C SER A 402 10.11 -19.09 16.56
N ASP A 403 11.07 -19.90 16.07
CA ASP A 403 12.05 -19.37 15.10
C ASP A 403 11.79 -19.71 13.63
N TYR A 404 10.85 -20.62 13.31
CA TYR A 404 10.75 -21.17 11.95
C TYR A 404 9.67 -20.54 11.05
N LEU A 405 8.74 -19.75 11.60
CA LEU A 405 7.69 -19.08 10.80
C LEU A 405 8.09 -17.71 10.21
N PRO A 406 8.91 -16.88 10.88
CA PRO A 406 9.42 -15.63 10.29
C PRO A 406 10.34 -15.92 9.10
N GLU A 407 11.22 -16.92 9.21
CA GLU A 407 12.14 -17.29 8.13
C GLU A 407 11.41 -17.78 6.86
N PHE A 408 10.26 -18.44 6.96
CA PHE A 408 9.52 -18.88 5.78
C PHE A 408 8.95 -17.72 4.97
N LEU A 409 8.30 -16.79 5.66
CA LEU A 409 7.73 -15.61 5.06
C LEU A 409 8.84 -14.66 4.53
N LEU A 410 10.04 -14.70 5.11
CA LEU A 410 11.22 -13.96 4.64
C LEU A 410 11.95 -14.68 3.49
N ARG A 411 12.03 -16.02 3.49
CA ARG A 411 12.78 -16.81 2.50
C ARG A 411 12.07 -16.98 1.16
N THR A 412 10.76 -16.79 1.08
CA THR A 412 10.07 -16.69 -0.22
C THR A 412 10.57 -15.51 -1.08
N ASN A 413 11.34 -14.57 -0.50
CA ASN A 413 12.03 -13.51 -1.23
C ASN A 413 13.53 -13.79 -1.49
N HIS A 414 14.13 -14.85 -0.94
CA HIS A 414 15.59 -15.05 -1.02
C HIS A 414 16.07 -15.89 -2.22
N LYS A 415 15.23 -16.72 -2.85
CA LYS A 415 15.64 -17.52 -4.02
C LYS A 415 15.46 -16.83 -5.38
N THR A 416 14.94 -15.60 -5.40
CA THR A 416 14.93 -14.72 -6.60
C THR A 416 15.96 -13.59 -6.46
N ILE A 417 16.97 -13.73 -5.60
CA ILE A 417 18.10 -12.80 -5.52
C ILE A 417 19.21 -13.30 -6.44
N ARG A 418 18.98 -13.18 -7.75
CA ARG A 418 20.07 -13.03 -8.72
C ARG A 418 19.72 -12.10 -9.90
N ASN A 419 18.45 -11.74 -10.08
CA ASN A 419 18.02 -10.68 -11.00
C ASN A 419 17.06 -9.74 -10.26
N GLY A 420 17.46 -8.48 -10.09
CA GLY A 420 16.96 -7.58 -9.04
C GLY A 420 15.46 -7.25 -9.10
N LEU A 421 14.73 -7.68 -8.07
CA LEU A 421 13.38 -7.23 -7.69
C LEU A 421 13.29 -7.25 -6.16
N LYS A 422 12.96 -6.09 -5.56
CA LYS A 422 13.14 -5.78 -4.12
C LYS A 422 12.02 -6.32 -3.22
N PHE A 423 12.41 -6.60 -1.98
CA PHE A 423 11.61 -6.99 -0.83
C PHE A 423 10.57 -5.93 -0.45
N GLY A 424 9.30 -6.29 -0.48
CA GLY A 424 8.23 -5.57 0.20
C GLY A 424 7.07 -6.52 0.40
N LEU A 425 6.97 -7.16 1.56
CA LEU A 425 5.83 -7.99 1.96
C LEU A 425 6.03 -8.46 3.41
N PHE A 426 6.03 -7.52 4.35
CA PHE A 426 5.95 -7.85 5.78
C PHE A 426 5.36 -6.71 6.61
N GLN A 427 4.19 -6.19 6.20
CA GLN A 427 3.37 -5.36 7.09
C GLN A 427 1.87 -5.34 6.74
N GLU A 428 1.41 -6.21 5.83
CA GLU A 428 -0.01 -6.36 5.56
C GLU A 428 -0.64 -7.31 6.59
N VAL A 429 -1.12 -6.74 7.69
CA VAL A 429 -2.37 -7.02 8.41
C VAL A 429 -2.29 -6.35 9.79
N TYR A 430 -2.47 -5.04 9.76
CA TYR A 430 -3.15 -4.28 10.79
C TYR A 430 -3.94 -3.18 10.05
N PHE A 431 -5.11 -2.81 10.56
CA PHE A 431 -6.11 -1.89 9.98
C PHE A 431 -7.17 -2.52 9.07
N TYR A 432 -8.20 -3.13 9.67
CA TYR A 432 -9.56 -3.06 9.11
C TYR A 432 -10.70 -3.11 10.15
N LEU A 433 -10.40 -2.94 11.46
CA LEU A 433 -11.40 -2.92 12.55
C LEU A 433 -11.25 -1.70 13.48
N GLN A 434 -10.76 -0.57 12.95
CA GLN A 434 -10.78 0.73 13.64
C GLN A 434 -11.59 1.78 12.85
N GLN A 435 -12.35 1.34 11.83
CA GLN A 435 -13.02 2.22 10.87
C GLN A 435 -14.44 2.67 11.22
N GLU A 436 -14.96 2.36 12.41
CA GLU A 436 -16.30 2.86 12.83
C GLU A 436 -16.32 3.46 14.25
N GLY A 437 -15.16 3.84 14.80
CA GLY A 437 -15.05 4.47 16.12
C GLY A 437 -14.71 5.95 16.13
N ASP A 438 -14.10 6.48 15.07
CA ASP A 438 -13.62 7.87 15.07
C ASP A 438 -14.56 8.74 14.21
N LEU A 439 -15.61 9.23 14.87
CA LEU A 439 -16.28 10.46 14.45
C LEU A 439 -15.20 11.55 14.34
N HIS A 440 -15.12 12.11 13.14
CA HIS A 440 -14.23 13.21 12.82
C HIS A 440 -14.53 14.45 13.70
N PRO A 441 -13.53 15.06 14.39
CA PRO A 441 -13.77 16.26 15.21
C PRO A 441 -14.24 17.49 14.43
N LEU A 442 -14.08 17.53 13.10
CA LEU A 442 -14.60 18.64 12.28
C LEU A 442 -16.02 18.42 11.75
N ALA A 443 -16.72 17.36 12.17
CA ALA A 443 -18.14 17.14 11.83
C ALA A 443 -19.11 17.70 12.90
N LEU A 444 -18.62 18.47 13.88
CA LEU A 444 -19.41 19.04 14.99
C LEU A 444 -19.53 20.57 14.95
N ALA A 445 -19.29 21.22 13.80
CA ALA A 445 -19.38 22.67 13.65
C ALA A 445 -20.18 23.16 12.42
N LEU A 446 -21.11 22.34 11.92
CA LEU A 446 -22.24 22.71 11.06
C LEU A 446 -23.44 21.87 11.51
#